data_AF-A0A168PIV4-F1
#
_entry.id   AF-A0A168PIV4-F1
#
_cell.length_a   1.000
_cell.length_b   1.000
_cell.length_c   1.000
_cell.angle_alpha   90.00
_cell.angle_beta   90.00
_cell.angle_gamma   90.00
#
_symmetry.space_group_name_H-M   'P 1'
#
loop_
_entity.id
_entity.type
_entity.pdbx_description
1 polymer ?
#
loop_
_entity_poly.entity_id
_entity_poly.type
_entity_poly.pdbx_seq_one_letter_code
_entity_poly.pdbx_strand_id
1 'polypeptide(L)'
;MFSAHDTIELRSLEIRGAEVTQDALQCISYECPQLKELKLLNCYLAPDDRQNTFHVRMGRTSFDHFIYTHAPVLDIVRDKEDQDAIDHFSMIGSEMETSWIQSDIYLWLGIKEAGKKIYFQICVGSDESPDAVCQEIFDLRPVENAPLIRFTCFNIKSLTIQLGPFSFLLKEELIKRCIDSSFMSYPLENGDIDTDEEE
;
A
#
# COMPACT_ATOMS: atom_id res chain seq x y z
N MET A 1 13.66 -35.79 10.92
CA MET A 1 14.57 -35.75 9.75
C MET A 1 13.73 -35.20 8.62
N PHE A 2 13.83 -33.90 8.33
CA PHE A 2 13.13 -33.27 7.20
C PHE A 2 13.77 -33.77 5.91
N SER A 3 12.98 -34.19 4.93
CA SER A 3 13.51 -34.63 3.64
C SER A 3 13.93 -33.40 2.82
N ALA A 4 14.83 -33.55 1.85
CA ALA A 4 15.25 -32.49 0.93
C ALA A 4 14.11 -31.92 0.03
N HIS A 5 12.85 -32.32 0.28
CA HIS A 5 11.64 -31.85 -0.39
C HIS A 5 10.64 -31.18 0.55
N ASP A 6 10.96 -31.03 1.83
CA ASP A 6 10.15 -30.20 2.74
C ASP A 6 10.55 -28.73 2.54
N THR A 7 10.20 -28.16 1.39
CA THR A 7 10.35 -26.71 1.16
C THR A 7 9.39 -26.01 2.10
N ILE A 8 9.92 -25.30 3.10
CA ILE A 8 9.13 -24.44 3.97
C ILE A 8 8.57 -23.31 3.10
N GLU A 9 7.27 -23.36 2.85
CA GLU A 9 6.56 -22.32 2.08
C GLU A 9 6.15 -21.18 3.01
N LEU A 10 6.67 -19.97 2.76
CA LEU A 10 6.20 -18.77 3.45
C LEU A 10 4.86 -18.32 2.87
N ARG A 11 3.79 -18.40 3.69
CA ARG A 11 2.42 -18.00 3.30
C ARG A 11 1.96 -16.67 3.91
N SER A 12 2.49 -16.32 5.07
CA SER A 12 2.21 -15.06 5.75
C SER A 12 3.52 -14.48 6.26
N LEU A 13 3.72 -13.18 6.00
CA LEU A 13 4.86 -12.41 6.46
C LEU A 13 4.35 -11.15 7.13
N GLU A 14 4.86 -10.89 8.33
CA GLU A 14 4.56 -9.68 9.07
C GLU A 14 5.87 -8.97 9.43
N ILE A 15 5.97 -7.71 9.01
CA ILE A 15 7.09 -6.83 9.27
C ILE A 15 6.57 -5.71 10.16
N ARG A 16 7.31 -5.40 11.24
CA ARG A 16 6.92 -4.37 12.20
C ARG A 16 8.05 -3.36 12.40
N GLY A 17 7.72 -2.07 12.39
CA GLY A 17 8.64 -1.01 12.82
C GLY A 17 9.92 -0.90 11.99
N ALA A 18 9.88 -1.31 10.73
CA ALA A 18 11.03 -1.32 9.84
C ALA A 18 10.87 -0.33 8.69
N GLU A 19 11.98 0.16 8.18
CA GLU A 19 12.02 0.78 6.86
C GLU A 19 11.93 -0.32 5.80
N VAL A 20 10.92 -0.23 4.93
CA VAL A 20 10.68 -1.22 3.87
C VAL A 20 10.89 -0.53 2.53
N THR A 21 12.00 -0.87 1.88
CA THR A 21 12.35 -0.34 0.56
C THR A 21 11.60 -1.08 -0.55
N GLN A 22 11.52 -0.46 -1.73
CA GLN A 22 10.94 -1.10 -2.91
C GLN A 22 11.71 -2.36 -3.32
N ASP A 23 13.04 -2.38 -3.17
CA ASP A 23 13.89 -3.55 -3.42
C ASP A 23 13.55 -4.71 -2.47
N ALA A 24 13.25 -4.40 -1.20
CA ALA A 24 12.82 -5.42 -0.23
C ALA A 24 11.49 -6.05 -0.65
N LEU A 25 10.54 -5.24 -1.13
CA LEU A 25 9.26 -5.73 -1.65
C LEU A 25 9.45 -6.59 -2.90
N GLN A 26 10.30 -6.17 -3.85
CA GLN A 26 10.63 -6.98 -5.02
C GLN A 26 11.27 -8.32 -4.64
N CYS A 27 12.21 -8.30 -3.69
CA CYS A 27 12.83 -9.52 -3.16
C CYS A 27 11.79 -10.45 -2.54
N ILE A 28 10.86 -9.93 -1.72
CA ILE A 28 9.75 -10.72 -1.17
C ILE A 28 8.89 -11.28 -2.31
N SER A 29 8.58 -10.50 -3.34
CA SER A 29 7.76 -10.95 -4.48
C SER A 29 8.42 -12.09 -5.26
N TYR A 30 9.75 -12.07 -5.37
CA TYR A 30 10.55 -13.06 -6.09
C TYR A 30 10.80 -14.33 -5.27
N GLU A 31 11.27 -14.16 -4.03
CA GLU A 31 11.71 -15.27 -3.16
C GLU A 31 10.55 -15.95 -2.43
N CYS A 32 9.41 -15.27 -2.30
CA CYS A 32 8.23 -15.79 -1.61
C CYS A 32 7.00 -15.90 -2.56
N PRO A 33 7.06 -16.73 -3.62
CA PRO A 33 6.00 -16.80 -4.64
C PRO A 33 4.67 -17.36 -4.09
N GLN A 34 4.70 -18.06 -2.96
CA GLN A 34 3.52 -18.62 -2.30
C GLN A 34 2.94 -17.69 -1.21
N LEU A 35 3.49 -16.49 -1.04
CA LEU A 35 3.01 -15.52 -0.06
C LEU A 35 1.56 -15.13 -0.38
N LYS A 36 0.67 -15.30 0.61
CA LYS A 36 -0.75 -14.93 0.53
C LYS A 36 -1.08 -13.74 1.39
N GLU A 37 -0.32 -13.52 2.45
CA GLU A 37 -0.53 -12.43 3.38
C GLU A 37 0.75 -11.66 3.62
N LEU A 38 0.70 -10.34 3.41
CA LEU A 38 1.77 -9.43 3.78
C LEU A 38 1.21 -8.33 4.68
N LYS A 39 1.78 -8.23 5.88
CA LYS A 39 1.44 -7.24 6.89
C LYS A 39 2.64 -6.34 7.14
N LEU A 40 2.49 -5.06 6.83
CA LEU A 40 3.48 -4.02 7.09
C LEU A 40 2.92 -3.12 8.19
N LEU A 41 3.35 -3.32 9.43
CA LEU A 41 2.79 -2.63 10.60
C LEU A 41 3.79 -1.61 11.15
N ASN A 42 3.38 -0.35 11.22
CA ASN A 42 4.23 0.79 11.55
C ASN A 42 5.55 0.79 10.78
N CYS A 43 5.49 0.35 9.52
CA CYS A 43 6.64 0.36 8.63
C CYS A 43 6.71 1.71 7.91
N TYR A 44 7.91 2.20 7.67
CA TYR A 44 8.12 3.36 6.81
C TYR A 44 8.30 2.85 5.39
N LEU A 45 7.36 3.19 4.50
CA LEU A 45 7.53 3.02 3.05
C LEU A 45 8.25 4.28 2.56
N ALA A 46 9.49 4.16 2.10
CA ALA A 46 10.22 5.29 1.56
C ALA A 46 9.52 5.76 0.26
N PRO A 47 9.03 7.02 0.17
CA PRO A 47 8.49 7.55 -1.06
C PRO A 47 9.61 7.69 -2.10
N ASP A 48 9.28 7.49 -3.37
CA ASP A 48 10.23 7.79 -4.44
C ASP A 48 10.33 9.33 -4.54
N ASP A 49 11.56 9.84 -4.50
CA ASP A 49 11.85 11.25 -4.30
C ASP A 49 11.05 12.17 -5.26
N ARG A 50 10.46 13.24 -4.69
CA ARG A 50 9.79 14.40 -5.33
C ARG A 50 8.29 14.30 -5.68
N GLN A 51 7.62 13.15 -5.62
CA GLN A 51 6.21 13.04 -6.07
C GLN A 51 5.21 12.51 -5.03
N ASN A 52 5.61 12.43 -3.75
CA ASN A 52 4.77 11.90 -2.66
C ASN A 52 4.08 10.57 -3.03
N THR A 53 4.82 9.73 -3.76
CA THR A 53 4.31 8.49 -4.35
C THR A 53 5.00 7.30 -3.71
N PHE A 54 4.20 6.37 -3.20
CA PHE A 54 4.64 5.12 -2.62
C PHE A 54 4.38 3.99 -3.61
N HIS A 55 5.43 3.26 -3.96
CA HIS A 55 5.32 2.10 -4.83
C HIS A 55 5.24 0.83 -3.99
N VAL A 56 4.30 -0.04 -4.33
CA VAL A 56 4.24 -1.41 -3.84
C VAL A 56 4.15 -2.32 -5.06
N ARG A 57 5.31 -2.75 -5.56
CA ARG A 57 5.38 -3.59 -6.77
C ARG A 57 5.59 -5.05 -6.39
N MET A 58 4.49 -5.80 -6.40
CA MET A 58 4.40 -7.21 -6.05
C MET A 58 3.78 -8.01 -7.20
N GLY A 59 4.13 -7.65 -8.44
CA GLY A 59 3.45 -8.11 -9.66
C GLY A 59 3.44 -9.63 -9.88
N ARG A 60 4.27 -10.39 -9.16
CA ARG A 60 4.33 -11.87 -9.23
C ARG A 60 3.56 -12.55 -8.09
N THR A 61 2.94 -11.77 -7.20
CA THR A 61 2.34 -12.27 -5.96
C THR A 61 0.82 -12.12 -6.00
N SER A 62 0.12 -13.21 -5.64
CA SER A 62 -1.34 -13.21 -5.45
C SER A 62 -1.68 -13.16 -3.96
N PHE A 63 -2.26 -12.07 -3.51
CA PHE A 63 -2.61 -11.86 -2.10
C PHE A 63 -4.04 -12.30 -1.78
N ASP A 64 -4.20 -13.02 -0.68
CA ASP A 64 -5.48 -13.06 0.02
C ASP A 64 -5.66 -11.74 0.79
N HIS A 65 -4.62 -11.27 1.47
CA HIS A 65 -4.66 -10.06 2.28
C HIS A 65 -3.35 -9.28 2.17
N PHE A 66 -3.44 -8.00 1.82
CA PHE A 66 -2.36 -7.05 2.07
C PHE A 66 -2.83 -6.05 3.12
N ILE A 67 -2.01 -5.84 4.16
CA ILE A 67 -2.31 -4.91 5.23
C ILE A 67 -1.12 -3.98 5.41
N TYR A 68 -1.34 -2.69 5.23
CA TYR A 68 -0.40 -1.66 5.61
C TYR A 68 -1.02 -0.79 6.69
N THR A 69 -0.36 -0.73 7.84
CA THR A 69 -0.76 0.12 8.95
C THR A 69 0.41 1.02 9.29
N HIS A 70 0.16 2.31 9.39
CA HIS A 70 1.09 3.26 9.96
C HIS A 70 0.33 4.06 11.02
N ALA A 71 0.49 3.69 12.29
CA ALA A 71 0.03 4.50 13.40
C ALA A 71 1.14 5.48 13.80
N PRO A 72 0.80 6.74 14.18
CA PRO A 72 1.75 7.63 14.81
C PRO A 72 2.27 6.99 16.12
N VAL A 73 3.55 7.22 16.42
CA VAL A 73 4.34 6.61 17.51
C VAL A 73 3.88 7.05 18.92
N LEU A 74 2.68 7.63 19.06
CA LEU A 74 2.14 8.08 20.35
C LEU A 74 1.88 6.93 21.34
N ASP A 75 1.68 5.71 20.85
CA ASP A 75 1.45 4.52 21.71
C ASP A 75 2.73 3.81 22.19
N ILE A 76 3.92 4.25 21.77
CA ILE A 76 5.18 3.53 22.05
C ILE A 76 6.00 4.20 23.18
N VAL A 77 5.77 5.48 23.47
CA VAL A 77 6.51 6.18 24.54
C VAL A 77 5.86 5.94 25.90
N ARG A 78 6.26 4.85 26.57
CA ARG A 78 5.89 4.58 27.97
C ARG A 78 6.83 5.23 28.99
N ASP A 79 8.00 5.70 28.56
CA ASP A 79 8.95 6.40 29.42
C ASP A 79 8.66 7.89 29.47
N LYS A 80 8.23 8.35 30.65
CA LYS A 80 7.96 9.76 30.96
C LYS A 80 9.21 10.52 31.41
N GLU A 81 10.39 9.89 31.33
CA GLU A 81 11.62 10.47 31.86
C GLU A 81 12.27 11.46 30.88
N ASP A 82 12.04 11.33 29.56
CA ASP A 82 12.55 12.25 28.53
C ASP A 82 11.42 13.08 27.90
N GLN A 83 11.05 14.15 28.60
CA GLN A 83 10.04 15.11 28.11
C GLN A 83 10.45 15.73 26.76
N ASP A 84 11.74 15.97 26.54
CA ASP A 84 12.24 16.52 25.27
C ASP A 84 12.05 15.55 24.10
N ALA A 85 12.22 14.23 24.32
CA ALA A 85 11.93 13.23 23.30
C ALA A 85 10.42 13.13 23.05
N ILE A 86 9.60 13.16 24.09
CA ILE A 86 8.13 13.18 23.99
C ILE A 86 7.65 14.40 23.20
N ASP A 87 8.20 15.58 23.48
CA ASP A 87 7.83 16.83 22.81
C ASP A 87 8.28 16.81 21.35
N HIS A 88 9.47 16.26 21.07
CA HIS A 88 9.97 16.09 19.70
C HIS A 88 9.12 15.08 18.90
N PHE A 89 8.76 13.94 19.48
CA PHE A 89 7.85 12.97 18.85
C PHE A 89 6.43 13.52 18.69
N SER A 90 5.96 14.35 19.62
CA SER A 90 4.64 15.01 19.53
C SER A 90 4.63 16.09 18.43
N MET A 91 5.74 16.78 18.24
CA MET A 91 5.94 17.73 17.13
C MET A 91 5.99 17.00 15.79
N ILE A 92 6.78 15.92 15.68
CA ILE A 92 6.81 15.08 14.46
C ILE A 92 5.44 14.46 14.20
N GLY A 93 4.76 13.97 15.24
CA GLY A 93 3.39 13.47 15.15
C GLY A 93 2.45 14.54 14.63
N SER A 94 2.51 15.76 15.16
CA SER A 94 1.71 16.90 14.68
C SER A 94 2.07 17.31 13.25
N GLU A 95 3.33 17.25 12.83
CA GLU A 95 3.74 17.51 11.45
C GLU A 95 3.27 16.42 10.48
N MET A 96 3.33 15.14 10.87
CA MET A 96 2.78 14.02 10.09
C MET A 96 1.25 14.10 10.00
N GLU A 97 0.60 14.42 11.11
CA GLU A 97 -0.83 14.68 11.16
C GLU A 97 -1.18 15.86 10.25
N THR A 98 -0.56 17.02 10.39
CA THR A 98 -0.88 18.19 9.55
C THR A 98 -0.53 18.03 8.07
N SER A 99 0.47 17.20 7.71
CA SER A 99 0.86 16.96 6.31
C SER A 99 0.07 15.83 5.62
N TRP A 100 -0.45 14.84 6.37
CA TRP A 100 -1.20 13.70 5.79
C TRP A 100 -2.72 13.79 6.03
N ILE A 101 -3.20 14.52 7.04
CA ILE A 101 -4.63 14.61 7.42
C ILE A 101 -5.40 15.65 6.61
N GLN A 102 -4.76 16.48 5.78
CA GLN A 102 -5.49 17.50 5.02
C GLN A 102 -5.75 17.16 3.55
N SER A 103 -5.10 16.14 3.00
CA SER A 103 -5.17 15.82 1.57
C SER A 103 -5.83 14.48 1.34
N ASP A 104 -6.71 14.41 0.33
CA ASP A 104 -7.21 13.14 -0.18
C ASP A 104 -6.04 12.21 -0.57
N ILE A 105 -6.22 10.92 -0.31
CA ILE A 105 -5.25 9.90 -0.69
C ILE A 105 -5.73 9.26 -2.00
N TYR A 106 -4.80 9.05 -2.92
CA TYR A 106 -5.08 8.42 -4.20
C TYR A 106 -4.46 7.04 -4.23
N LEU A 107 -5.22 6.05 -4.71
CA LEU A 107 -4.73 4.70 -4.91
C LEU A 107 -4.85 4.34 -6.38
N TRP A 108 -3.72 3.98 -6.96
CA TRP A 108 -3.61 3.30 -8.24
C TRP A 108 -3.45 1.81 -7.94
N LEU A 109 -4.39 0.98 -8.38
CA LEU A 109 -4.37 -0.47 -8.17
C LEU A 109 -4.27 -1.21 -9.50
N GLY A 110 -3.10 -1.80 -9.77
CA GLY A 110 -2.84 -2.66 -10.92
C GLY A 110 -2.96 -4.15 -10.58
N ILE A 111 -3.78 -4.87 -11.34
CA ILE A 111 -4.03 -6.30 -11.17
C ILE A 111 -3.63 -7.02 -12.46
N LYS A 112 -2.46 -7.67 -12.45
CA LYS A 112 -1.88 -8.28 -13.66
C LYS A 112 -2.72 -9.43 -14.21
N GLU A 113 -3.34 -10.26 -13.36
CA GLU A 113 -4.19 -11.37 -13.80
C GLU A 113 -5.36 -10.90 -14.66
N ALA A 114 -5.95 -9.75 -14.30
CA ALA A 114 -7.04 -9.14 -15.05
C ALA A 114 -6.57 -8.31 -16.25
N GLY A 115 -5.27 -7.96 -16.31
CA GLY A 115 -4.75 -7.01 -17.28
C GLY A 115 -5.30 -5.59 -17.09
N LYS A 116 -5.71 -5.23 -15.86
CA LYS A 116 -6.41 -3.95 -15.59
C LYS A 116 -5.81 -3.15 -14.44
N LYS A 117 -6.00 -1.83 -14.53
CA LYS A 117 -5.77 -0.85 -13.46
C LYS A 117 -7.08 -0.17 -13.06
N ILE A 118 -7.19 0.15 -11.77
CA ILE A 118 -8.33 0.83 -11.14
C ILE A 118 -7.79 2.01 -10.34
N TYR A 119 -8.52 3.11 -10.35
CA TYR A 119 -8.18 4.32 -9.62
C TYR A 119 -9.19 4.54 -8.50
N PHE A 120 -8.70 4.86 -7.30
CA PHE A 120 -9.54 5.23 -6.17
C PHE A 120 -9.13 6.60 -5.64
N GLN A 121 -10.12 7.41 -5.28
CA GLN A 121 -9.96 8.60 -4.45
C GLN A 121 -10.49 8.28 -3.06
N ILE A 122 -9.70 8.64 -2.06
CA ILE A 122 -9.96 8.29 -0.67
C ILE A 122 -10.05 9.60 0.11
N CYS A 123 -11.29 10.03 0.31
CA CYS A 123 -11.59 11.27 0.99
C CYS A 123 -11.30 11.14 2.48
N VAL A 124 -10.37 11.95 2.94
CA VAL A 124 -9.97 12.00 4.35
C VAL A 124 -11.12 12.55 5.20
N GLY A 125 -11.56 11.78 6.20
CA GLY A 125 -12.63 12.16 7.13
C GLY A 125 -14.05 11.76 6.70
N SER A 126 -14.19 11.03 5.60
CA SER A 126 -15.44 10.35 5.27
C SER A 126 -15.47 8.95 5.90
N ASP A 127 -16.61 8.56 6.49
CA ASP A 127 -16.88 7.17 6.88
C ASP A 127 -17.23 6.28 5.67
N GLU A 128 -17.27 6.86 4.47
CA GLU A 128 -17.62 6.16 3.24
C GLU A 128 -16.45 5.30 2.74
N SER A 129 -16.82 4.16 2.15
CA SER A 129 -15.86 3.28 1.47
C SER A 129 -15.19 4.00 0.30
N PRO A 130 -13.93 3.66 -0.05
CA PRO A 130 -13.24 4.27 -1.18
C PRO A 130 -14.05 4.22 -2.46
N ASP A 131 -14.14 5.36 -3.15
CA ASP A 131 -14.82 5.45 -4.42
C ASP A 131 -13.83 5.22 -5.56
N ALA A 132 -14.19 4.28 -6.44
CA ALA A 132 -13.50 4.14 -7.71
C ALA A 132 -13.83 5.36 -8.59
N VAL A 133 -12.80 5.99 -9.14
CA VAL A 133 -12.92 7.17 -9.97
C VAL A 133 -12.43 6.88 -11.39
N CYS A 134 -12.91 7.65 -12.35
CA CYS A 134 -12.38 7.58 -13.71
C CYS A 134 -10.98 8.23 -13.77
N GLN A 135 -10.20 7.87 -14.78
CA GLN A 135 -8.84 8.36 -14.98
C GLN A 135 -8.79 9.89 -15.07
N GLU A 136 -9.77 10.52 -15.72
CA GLU A 136 -9.81 11.97 -15.84
C GLU A 136 -9.93 12.68 -14.49
N ILE A 137 -10.67 12.11 -13.54
CA ILE A 137 -10.77 12.64 -12.16
C ILE A 137 -9.47 12.37 -11.40
N PHE A 138 -8.91 11.17 -11.56
CA PHE A 138 -7.66 10.78 -10.91
C PHE A 138 -6.48 11.67 -11.32
N ASP A 139 -6.39 12.01 -12.60
CA ASP A 139 -5.31 12.83 -13.16
C ASP A 139 -5.39 14.31 -12.70
N LEU A 140 -6.53 14.75 -12.15
CA LEU A 140 -6.68 16.09 -11.55
C LEU A 140 -6.13 16.18 -10.11
N ARG A 141 -5.58 15.10 -9.56
CA ARG A 141 -5.01 15.09 -8.21
C ARG A 141 -3.92 16.17 -8.06
N PRO A 142 -3.83 16.84 -6.90
CA PRO A 142 -2.75 17.79 -6.64
C PRO A 142 -1.44 17.05 -6.35
N VAL A 143 -0.66 16.75 -7.38
CA VAL A 143 0.53 15.87 -7.35
C VAL A 143 1.53 16.20 -6.24
N GLU A 144 1.72 17.48 -5.92
CA GLU A 144 2.68 17.92 -4.91
C GLU A 144 2.20 17.66 -3.47
N ASN A 145 0.88 17.60 -3.24
CA ASN A 145 0.29 17.62 -1.90
C ASN A 145 -0.58 16.41 -1.58
N ALA A 146 -0.99 15.63 -2.58
CA ALA A 146 -1.82 14.44 -2.42
C ALA A 146 -0.98 13.16 -2.52
N PRO A 147 -0.90 12.37 -1.43
CA PRO A 147 -0.21 11.08 -1.46
C PRO A 147 -0.80 10.15 -2.51
N LEU A 148 0.08 9.49 -3.27
CA LEU A 148 -0.30 8.44 -4.22
C LEU A 148 0.28 7.10 -3.76
N ILE A 149 -0.56 6.09 -3.65
CA ILE A 149 -0.14 4.70 -3.47
C ILE A 149 -0.27 4.01 -4.83
N ARG A 150 0.85 3.62 -5.44
CA ARG A 150 0.89 2.81 -6.66
C ARG A 150 1.12 1.35 -6.29
N PHE A 151 0.02 0.60 -6.19
CA PHE A 151 0.03 -0.80 -5.80
C PHE A 151 -0.15 -1.70 -7.03
N THR A 152 0.79 -2.62 -7.25
CA THR A 152 0.71 -3.61 -8.33
C THR A 152 0.86 -5.01 -7.75
N CYS A 153 -0.04 -5.92 -8.13
CA CYS A 153 0.04 -7.33 -7.75
C CYS A 153 -0.42 -8.24 -8.89
N PHE A 154 -0.21 -9.55 -8.77
CA PHE A 154 -0.79 -10.50 -9.71
C PHE A 154 -2.31 -10.54 -9.55
N ASN A 155 -2.77 -10.77 -8.32
CA ASN A 155 -4.18 -10.69 -7.91
C ASN A 155 -4.25 -10.34 -6.41
N ILE A 156 -5.39 -9.82 -5.95
CA ILE A 156 -5.62 -9.47 -4.55
C ILE A 156 -7.09 -9.64 -4.18
N LYS A 157 -7.37 -10.35 -3.07
CA LYS A 157 -8.73 -10.42 -2.52
C LYS A 157 -9.03 -9.24 -1.62
N SER A 158 -8.08 -8.75 -0.85
CA SER A 158 -8.32 -7.57 -0.02
C SER A 158 -7.07 -6.73 0.23
N LEU A 159 -7.30 -5.43 0.29
CA LEU A 159 -6.30 -4.41 0.58
C LEU A 159 -6.79 -3.55 1.74
N THR A 160 -6.06 -3.58 2.84
CA THR A 160 -6.29 -2.72 4.00
C THR A 160 -5.15 -1.74 4.12
N ILE A 161 -5.48 -0.45 4.16
CA ILE A 161 -4.50 0.61 4.40
C ILE A 161 -5.02 1.48 5.54
N GLN A 162 -4.22 1.59 6.59
CA GLN A 162 -4.49 2.42 7.76
C GLN A 162 -3.34 3.42 7.94
N LEU A 163 -3.65 4.71 7.87
CA LEU A 163 -2.71 5.82 7.97
C LEU A 163 -3.21 6.77 9.06
N GLY A 164 -2.64 6.66 10.26
CA GLY A 164 -3.10 7.38 11.45
C GLY A 164 -4.59 7.14 11.74
N PRO A 165 -5.44 8.19 11.76
CA PRO A 165 -6.88 8.05 11.99
C PRO A 165 -7.63 7.48 10.78
N PHE A 166 -7.01 7.42 9.59
CA PHE A 166 -7.68 6.93 8.38
C PHE A 166 -7.48 5.45 8.22
N SER A 167 -8.54 4.78 7.78
CA SER A 167 -8.50 3.38 7.42
C SER A 167 -9.45 3.15 6.28
N PHE A 168 -8.99 2.40 5.28
CA PHE A 168 -9.86 1.90 4.24
C PHE A 168 -9.59 0.44 3.95
N LEU A 169 -10.65 -0.22 3.49
CA LEU A 169 -10.65 -1.62 3.12
C LEU A 169 -11.28 -1.77 1.74
N LEU A 170 -10.49 -2.24 0.78
CA LEU A 170 -11.00 -2.77 -0.48
C LEU A 170 -11.20 -4.27 -0.33
N LYS A 171 -12.43 -4.72 -0.50
CA LYS A 171 -12.78 -6.15 -0.52
C LYS A 171 -12.86 -6.70 -1.93
N GLU A 172 -12.79 -8.02 -2.03
CA GLU A 172 -12.75 -8.76 -3.29
C GLU A 172 -13.94 -8.43 -4.17
N GLU A 173 -15.13 -8.30 -3.58
CA GLU A 173 -16.37 -8.01 -4.31
C GLU A 173 -16.34 -6.63 -4.96
N LEU A 174 -15.81 -5.62 -4.26
CA LEU A 174 -15.64 -4.27 -4.80
C LEU A 174 -14.61 -4.27 -5.93
N ILE A 175 -13.46 -4.91 -5.71
CA ILE A 175 -12.38 -5.01 -6.69
C ILE A 175 -12.89 -5.67 -7.97
N LYS A 176 -13.54 -6.84 -7.85
CA LYS A 176 -14.14 -7.55 -8.99
C LYS A 176 -15.17 -6.70 -9.73
N ARG A 177 -16.07 -6.04 -9.01
CA ARG A 177 -17.06 -5.14 -9.62
C ARG A 177 -16.40 -3.99 -10.39
N CYS A 178 -15.30 -3.42 -9.88
CA CYS A 178 -14.55 -2.39 -10.59
C CYS A 178 -13.84 -2.95 -11.83
N ILE A 179 -13.21 -4.14 -11.73
CA ILE A 179 -12.62 -4.85 -12.88
C ILE A 179 -13.66 -5.09 -13.95
N ASP A 180 -14.87 -5.53 -13.61
CA ASP A 180 -15.91 -5.86 -14.59
C ASP A 180 -16.56 -4.61 -15.21
N SER A 181 -16.38 -3.43 -14.60
CA SER A 181 -16.90 -2.17 -15.10
C SER A 181 -15.97 -1.56 -16.15
N SER A 182 -16.51 -1.29 -17.34
CA SER A 182 -15.80 -0.59 -18.43
C SER A 182 -15.52 0.89 -18.14
N PHE A 183 -16.15 1.46 -17.12
CA PHE A 183 -16.01 2.88 -16.75
C PHE A 183 -15.02 3.09 -15.59
N MET A 184 -14.70 2.02 -14.85
CA MET A 184 -13.90 2.10 -13.62
C MET A 184 -12.59 1.30 -13.71
N SER A 185 -12.36 0.61 -14.83
CA SER A 185 -11.14 -0.15 -15.05
C SER A 185 -10.57 0.16 -16.44
N TYR A 186 -9.25 0.22 -16.49
CA TYR A 186 -8.48 0.59 -17.67
C TYR A 186 -7.45 -0.49 -17.97
N PRO A 187 -7.04 -0.70 -19.23
CA PRO A 187 -5.97 -1.65 -19.54
C PRO A 187 -4.66 -1.29 -18.82
N LEU A 188 -3.92 -2.29 -18.35
CA LEU A 188 -2.53 -2.09 -17.94
C LEU A 188 -1.67 -1.78 -19.18
N GLU A 189 -0.85 -0.74 -19.11
CA GLU A 189 0.06 -0.36 -20.18
C GLU A 189 1.43 -1.05 -20.00
N ASN A 190 2.24 -1.11 -21.06
CA ASN A 190 3.56 -1.76 -21.00
C ASN A 190 4.52 -1.12 -19.96
N GLY A 191 4.32 0.15 -19.60
CA GLY A 191 5.07 0.82 -18.51
C GLY A 191 4.46 0.64 -17.11
N ASP A 192 3.30 -0.04 -17.00
CA ASP A 192 2.65 -0.40 -15.74
C ASP A 192 3.00 -1.82 -15.28
N ILE A 193 3.58 -2.61 -16.18
CA ILE A 193 4.02 -3.97 -15.93
C ILE A 193 5.54 -3.87 -15.73
N ASP A 194 6.04 -4.25 -14.55
CA ASP A 194 7.49 -4.40 -14.34
C ASP A 194 8.05 -5.33 -15.43
N THR A 195 8.65 -4.77 -16.47
CA THR A 195 9.45 -5.47 -17.46
C THR A 195 10.85 -5.65 -16.90
N ASP A 196 10.95 -6.38 -15.79
CA ASP A 196 12.19 -7.03 -15.37
C ASP A 196 12.17 -8.48 -15.90
N GLU A 197 11.78 -8.63 -17.17
CA GLU A 197 12.03 -9.82 -17.99
C GLU A 197 13.23 -9.54 -18.92
N GLU A 198 14.36 -9.09 -18.37
CA GLU A 198 15.64 -9.26 -19.05
C GLU A 198 16.71 -9.71 -18.05
N GLU A 199 17.30 -10.87 -18.39
CA GLU A 199 18.43 -11.64 -17.79
C GLU A 199 18.12 -12.75 -16.77
#